data_AF-A0A0C9TZ93-F1
#
_entry.id   AF-A0A0C9TZ93-F1
#
_cell.length_a   1.000
_cell.length_b   1.000
_cell.length_c   1.000
_cell.angle_alpha   90.00
_cell.angle_beta   90.00
_cell.angle_gamma   90.00
#
_symmetry.space_group_name_H-M   'P 1'
#
loop_
_entity.id
_entity.type
_entity.pdbx_description
1 polymer ?
#
loop_
_entity_poly.entity_id
_entity_poly.type
_entity_poly.pdbx_seq_one_letter_code
_entity_poly.pdbx_strand_id
1 'polypeptide(L)'
;MIQQFGATDNYNTEYTERLHIDLAKDAYRATNHKDEYSQMTAWLERQEKMVWHLNYIRWRTSPDNQPVEPIRCPSMQYLREFKMTKHPSVKAVPIDRVVESYGAQHFRAALARFVVLQTRPNARSHAQIEREAEHVHFPFTSVPVYHKIKYNMVDSQGRKDLSTTIDAVHVKPQGKDSRGRTIPGRFDTVLVNVGDGGERGVQGYRVAQVRVVFSIPRHSRNQLLPPHLGIAEHLAYVEWFTPFTVPNPIHGMYKVSRSRLHGDRLASIIPVTNIRRSVHLIPKFGRVAPREWTSSTVLEVCNDFLVNPFTDRHAYLTIL
;
A
#
# COMPACT_ATOMS: atom_id res chain seq x y z
N MET A 1 0.44 -29.40 10.11
CA MET A 1 0.40 -27.95 9.79
C MET A 1 0.62 -27.66 8.30
N ILE A 2 1.72 -28.09 7.67
CA ILE A 2 2.00 -27.76 6.25
C ILE A 2 0.96 -28.34 5.27
N GLN A 3 0.48 -29.56 5.52
CA GLN A 3 -0.55 -30.19 4.67
C GLN A 3 -1.96 -29.57 4.80
N GLN A 4 -2.21 -28.75 5.83
CA GLN A 4 -3.52 -28.12 6.05
C GLN A 4 -3.54 -26.61 5.79
N PHE A 5 -2.39 -25.93 5.84
CA PHE A 5 -2.34 -24.45 5.77
C PHE A 5 -1.43 -23.86 4.68
N GLY A 6 -0.79 -24.69 3.85
CA GLY A 6 0.06 -24.22 2.75
C GLY A 6 1.43 -23.69 3.19
N ALA A 7 2.31 -23.40 2.21
CA ALA A 7 3.69 -23.00 2.43
C ALA A 7 3.79 -21.56 2.99
N THR A 8 4.54 -21.42 4.08
CA THR A 8 4.71 -20.18 4.84
C THR A 8 5.87 -19.35 4.28
N ASP A 9 5.79 -18.95 3.02
CA ASP A 9 6.92 -18.35 2.28
C ASP A 9 7.29 -16.92 2.74
N ASN A 10 6.69 -16.43 3.83
CA ASN A 10 7.02 -15.15 4.46
C ASN A 10 6.86 -15.15 6.00
N TYR A 11 6.64 -16.31 6.65
CA TYR A 11 6.69 -16.38 8.10
C TYR A 11 8.09 -16.78 8.53
N ASN A 12 8.79 -15.86 9.20
CA ASN A 12 10.03 -16.19 9.86
C ASN A 12 9.73 -17.14 11.04
N THR A 13 10.13 -18.41 10.92
CA THR A 13 9.94 -19.41 11.98
C THR A 13 10.82 -19.15 13.20
N GLU A 14 11.84 -18.29 13.08
CA GLU A 14 12.72 -17.93 14.19
C GLU A 14 11.93 -17.41 15.39
N TYR A 15 10.86 -16.63 15.18
CA TYR A 15 10.07 -16.10 16.29
C TYR A 15 9.33 -17.19 17.05
N THR A 16 8.65 -18.10 16.33
CA THR A 16 7.95 -19.23 16.92
C THR A 16 8.89 -20.26 17.52
N GLU A 17 10.07 -20.45 16.92
CA GLU A 17 11.10 -21.36 17.40
C GLU A 17 11.75 -20.84 18.67
N ARG A 18 12.02 -19.53 18.74
CA ARG A 18 12.57 -18.87 19.93
C ARG A 18 11.56 -18.89 21.08
N LEU A 19 10.29 -18.62 20.81
CA LEU A 19 9.21 -18.82 21.79
C LEU A 19 9.12 -20.28 22.27
N HIS A 20 9.30 -21.26 21.39
CA HIS A 20 9.29 -22.67 21.78
C HIS A 20 10.52 -23.08 22.60
N ILE A 21 11.67 -22.43 22.38
CA ILE A 21 12.86 -22.59 23.25
C ILE A 21 12.55 -22.05 24.64
N ASP A 22 12.12 -20.79 24.73
CA ASP A 22 11.95 -20.07 26.00
C ASP A 22 10.77 -20.64 26.82
N LEU A 23 9.63 -20.90 26.17
CA LEU A 23 8.38 -21.28 26.84
C LEU A 23 8.22 -22.78 27.06
N ALA A 24 8.84 -23.61 26.22
CA ALA A 24 8.69 -25.06 26.31
C ALA A 24 9.98 -25.76 26.72
N LYS A 25 11.10 -25.57 26.00
CA LYS A 25 12.35 -26.30 26.30
C LYS A 25 12.97 -25.88 27.63
N ASP A 26 13.06 -24.59 27.91
CA ASP A 26 13.68 -24.09 29.13
C ASP A 26 12.77 -24.29 30.35
N ALA A 27 11.46 -24.12 30.17
CA ALA A 27 10.47 -24.51 31.19
C ALA A 27 10.55 -26.00 31.53
N TYR A 28 10.65 -26.88 30.52
CA TYR A 28 10.76 -28.32 30.70
C TYR A 28 12.06 -28.71 31.43
N ARG A 29 13.20 -28.13 31.03
CA ARG A 29 14.52 -28.33 31.67
C ARG A 29 14.55 -27.91 33.14
N ALA A 30 13.70 -26.95 33.52
CA ALA A 30 13.60 -26.48 34.89
C ALA A 30 12.69 -27.35 35.78
N THR A 31 12.03 -28.38 35.21
CA THR A 31 11.19 -29.32 35.97
C THR A 31 11.98 -30.54 36.45
N ASN A 32 11.37 -31.32 37.33
CA ASN A 32 11.87 -32.64 37.73
C ASN A 32 11.43 -33.79 36.79
N HIS A 33 10.83 -33.47 35.63
CA HIS A 33 10.31 -34.42 34.63
C HIS A 33 9.23 -35.40 35.14
N LYS A 34 8.48 -35.03 36.19
CA LYS A 34 7.35 -35.80 36.73
C LYS A 34 6.14 -34.89 36.91
N ASP A 35 5.06 -35.15 36.17
CA ASP A 35 3.90 -34.23 36.08
C ASP A 35 4.35 -32.80 35.71
N GLU A 36 5.04 -32.72 34.57
CA GLU A 36 5.79 -31.56 34.13
C GLU A 36 4.93 -30.35 33.75
N TYR A 37 3.69 -30.54 33.27
CA TYR A 37 2.85 -29.42 32.79
C TYR A 37 2.52 -28.41 33.89
N SER A 38 2.18 -28.87 35.10
CA SER A 38 1.88 -27.99 36.24
C SER A 38 3.13 -27.22 36.68
N GLN A 39 4.29 -27.86 36.66
CA GLN A 39 5.58 -27.27 37.00
C GLN A 39 6.07 -26.28 35.97
N MET A 40 5.92 -26.58 34.68
CA MET A 40 6.23 -25.68 33.56
C MET A 40 5.38 -24.42 33.64
N THR A 41 4.07 -24.56 33.90
CA THR A 41 3.15 -23.41 34.04
C THR A 41 3.56 -22.54 35.23
N ALA A 42 3.83 -23.15 36.39
CA ALA A 42 4.28 -22.43 37.58
C ALA A 42 5.65 -21.75 37.38
N TRP A 43 6.55 -22.38 36.61
CA TRP A 43 7.84 -21.79 36.25
C TRP A 43 7.67 -20.56 35.35
N LEU A 44 6.81 -20.65 34.33
CA LEU A 44 6.51 -19.53 33.43
C LEU A 44 5.88 -18.35 34.16
N GLU A 45 4.88 -18.60 35.03
CA GLU A 45 4.28 -17.54 35.84
C GLU A 45 5.32 -16.82 36.73
N ARG A 46 6.29 -17.56 37.28
CA ARG A 46 7.37 -16.98 38.08
C ARG A 46 8.31 -16.14 37.21
N GLN A 47 8.67 -16.62 36.02
CA GLN A 47 9.49 -15.84 35.08
C GLN A 47 8.78 -14.54 34.69
N GLU A 48 7.49 -14.58 34.35
CA GLU A 48 6.72 -13.38 34.06
C GLU A 48 6.73 -12.41 35.24
N LYS A 49 6.42 -12.89 36.47
CA LYS A 49 6.45 -12.05 37.68
C LYS A 49 7.82 -11.41 37.93
N MET A 50 8.92 -12.15 37.70
CA MET A 50 10.28 -11.61 37.82
C MET A 50 10.55 -10.53 36.77
N VAL A 51 10.14 -10.74 35.52
CA VAL A 51 10.28 -9.74 34.44
C VAL A 51 9.48 -8.47 34.77
N TRP A 52 8.24 -8.62 35.23
CA TRP A 52 7.40 -7.50 35.69
C TRP A 52 8.05 -6.75 36.85
N HIS A 53 8.60 -7.46 37.84
CA HIS A 53 9.26 -6.84 38.98
C HIS A 53 10.56 -6.12 38.58
N LEU A 54 11.35 -6.69 37.66
CA LEU A 54 12.56 -6.07 37.14
C LEU A 54 12.25 -4.80 36.34
N ASN A 55 11.16 -4.80 35.56
CA ASN A 55 10.65 -3.60 34.89
C ASN A 55 10.20 -2.54 35.90
N TYR A 56 9.53 -2.94 36.98
CA TYR A 56 9.14 -2.04 38.07
C TYR A 56 10.35 -1.41 38.77
N ILE A 57 11.39 -2.19 39.08
CA ILE A 57 12.64 -1.67 39.66
C ILE A 57 13.29 -0.67 38.72
N ARG A 58 13.46 -1.02 37.43
CA ARG A 58 14.02 -0.13 36.41
C ARG A 58 13.25 1.18 36.29
N TRP A 59 11.92 1.13 36.31
CA TRP A 59 11.07 2.32 36.33
C TRP A 59 11.36 3.18 37.55
N ARG A 60 11.41 2.58 38.75
CA ARG A 60 11.61 3.31 40.01
C ARG A 60 13.01 3.93 40.15
N THR A 61 14.05 3.29 39.60
CA THR A 61 15.44 3.74 39.73
C THR A 61 15.94 4.57 38.55
N SER A 62 15.14 4.75 37.49
CA SER A 62 15.53 5.59 36.36
C SER A 62 15.54 7.06 36.79
N PRO A 63 16.67 7.78 36.65
CA PRO A 63 16.82 9.17 37.09
C PRO A 63 16.03 10.16 36.22
N ASP A 64 15.57 9.73 35.04
CA ASP A 64 14.61 10.44 34.21
C ASP A 64 13.23 9.82 34.45
N ASN A 65 12.49 10.37 35.41
CA ASN A 65 11.05 10.12 35.55
C ASN A 65 10.29 10.88 34.44
N GLN A 66 10.81 10.85 33.21
CA GLN A 66 10.02 11.18 32.05
C GLN A 66 8.89 10.17 32.03
N PRO A 67 7.63 10.60 31.85
CA PRO A 67 6.55 9.67 31.66
C PRO A 67 6.97 8.75 30.52
N VAL A 68 7.26 7.49 30.84
CA VAL A 68 7.41 6.44 29.84
C VAL A 68 6.19 6.63 28.98
N GLU A 69 6.38 7.02 27.71
CA GLU A 69 5.23 7.14 26.82
C GLU A 69 4.46 5.84 27.00
N PRO A 70 3.19 5.90 27.45
CA PRO A 70 2.46 4.69 27.79
C PRO A 70 2.63 3.76 26.61
N ILE A 71 3.01 2.49 26.86
CA ILE A 71 3.15 1.47 25.81
C ILE A 71 1.94 1.66 24.92
N ARG A 72 2.15 2.27 23.76
CA ARG A 72 1.04 2.77 22.96
C ARG A 72 0.41 1.51 22.42
N CYS A 73 -0.66 1.04 23.07
CA CYS A 73 -1.56 0.10 22.43
C CYS A 73 -1.85 0.73 21.07
N PRO A 74 -1.49 0.08 19.94
CA PRO A 74 -1.62 0.70 18.63
C PRO A 74 -3.06 1.14 18.50
N SER A 75 -3.29 2.45 18.51
CA SER A 75 -4.61 3.04 18.38
C SER A 75 -5.26 2.39 17.17
N MET A 76 -6.45 1.82 17.34
CA MET A 76 -7.14 1.15 16.23
C MET A 76 -7.67 2.15 15.20
N GLN A 77 -7.63 3.44 15.52
CA GLN A 77 -8.15 4.54 14.71
C GLN A 77 -7.03 5.55 14.50
N TYR A 78 -6.14 5.26 13.56
CA TYR A 78 -5.16 6.23 13.09
C TYR A 78 -5.46 6.62 11.65
N LEU A 79 -5.30 7.91 11.35
CA LEU A 79 -5.33 8.41 9.99
C LEU A 79 -3.97 8.12 9.33
N ARG A 80 -3.99 7.73 8.07
CA ARG A 80 -2.78 7.60 7.26
C ARG A 80 -2.54 8.91 6.54
N GLU A 81 -1.39 9.52 6.79
CA GLU A 81 -0.93 10.67 6.01
C GLU A 81 0.21 10.23 5.10
N PHE A 82 0.10 10.56 3.82
CA PHE A 82 1.15 10.24 2.87
C PHE A 82 2.34 11.20 3.05
N LYS A 83 3.53 10.65 2.88
CA LYS A 83 4.82 11.34 2.92
C LYS A 83 5.59 11.01 1.65
N MET A 84 5.85 12.03 0.85
CA MET A 84 6.66 11.92 -0.36
C MET A 84 8.11 12.31 -0.08
N THR A 85 9.04 11.80 -0.89
CA THR A 85 10.42 12.26 -0.85
C THR A 85 10.50 13.68 -1.40
N LYS A 86 11.30 14.55 -0.77
CA LYS A 86 11.49 15.94 -1.20
C LYS A 86 12.00 16.02 -2.64
N HIS A 87 12.85 15.08 -3.03
CA HIS A 87 13.42 15.00 -4.37
C HIS A 87 12.85 13.79 -5.12
N PRO A 88 12.62 13.92 -6.45
CA PRO A 88 12.21 12.80 -7.28
C PRO A 88 13.31 11.75 -7.32
N SER A 89 12.90 10.48 -7.45
CA SER A 89 13.83 9.36 -7.62
C SER A 89 14.56 9.46 -8.95
N VAL A 90 13.88 9.95 -9.98
CA VAL A 90 14.49 10.30 -11.28
C VAL A 90 14.04 11.70 -11.67
N LYS A 91 14.99 12.61 -11.84
CA LYS A 91 14.72 14.05 -12.01
C LYS A 91 13.97 14.40 -13.29
N ALA A 92 14.26 13.71 -14.38
CA ALA A 92 13.62 13.92 -15.66
C ALA A 92 13.52 12.59 -16.40
N VAL A 93 12.28 12.09 -16.57
CA VAL A 93 11.98 10.92 -17.39
C VAL A 93 11.22 11.40 -18.62
N PRO A 94 11.73 11.17 -19.85
CA PRO A 94 11.00 11.53 -21.06
C PRO A 94 9.69 10.71 -21.14
N ILE A 95 8.63 11.32 -21.64
CA ILE A 95 7.29 10.70 -21.70
C ILE A 95 7.33 9.35 -22.44
N ASP A 96 8.16 9.23 -23.48
CA ASP A 96 8.28 7.98 -24.24
C ASP A 96 8.84 6.84 -23.37
N ARG A 97 9.81 7.13 -22.49
CA ARG A 97 10.27 6.15 -21.49
C ARG A 97 9.24 5.86 -20.41
N VAL A 98 8.35 6.80 -20.10
CA VAL A 98 7.24 6.56 -19.17
C VAL A 98 6.31 5.50 -19.75
N VAL A 99 6.03 5.57 -21.05
CA VAL A 99 5.23 4.57 -21.77
C VAL A 99 5.93 3.21 -21.80
N GLU A 100 7.20 3.17 -22.23
CA GLU A 100 7.94 1.92 -22.43
C GLU A 100 8.32 1.22 -21.11
N SER A 101 8.90 1.97 -20.16
CA SER A 101 9.50 1.36 -18.96
C SER A 101 8.50 1.17 -17.82
N TYR A 102 7.48 2.04 -17.74
CA TYR A 102 6.48 1.99 -16.66
C TYR A 102 5.14 1.42 -17.12
N GLY A 103 4.96 1.17 -18.43
CA GLY A 103 3.74 0.59 -19.00
C GLY A 103 2.56 1.58 -19.06
N ALA A 104 2.81 2.88 -18.96
CA ALA A 104 1.76 3.90 -18.96
C ALA A 104 1.37 4.32 -20.38
N GLN A 105 0.76 3.42 -21.14
CA GLN A 105 0.45 3.59 -22.57
C GLN A 105 -0.35 4.87 -22.89
N HIS A 106 -1.35 5.17 -22.06
CA HIS A 106 -2.23 6.34 -22.27
C HIS A 106 -1.85 7.54 -21.41
N PHE A 107 -0.57 7.71 -21.06
CA PHE A 107 -0.13 8.79 -20.16
C PHE A 107 -0.54 10.18 -20.63
N ARG A 108 -0.29 10.52 -21.91
CA ARG A 108 -0.61 11.84 -22.47
C ARG A 108 -2.12 12.12 -22.46
N ALA A 109 -2.92 11.17 -22.93
CA ALA A 109 -4.37 11.28 -22.95
C ALA A 109 -4.95 11.40 -21.52
N ALA A 110 -4.47 10.59 -20.58
CA ALA A 110 -4.91 10.65 -19.20
C ALA A 110 -4.54 11.98 -18.51
N LEU A 111 -3.39 12.56 -18.84
CA LEU A 111 -2.99 13.88 -18.35
C LEU A 111 -3.87 14.98 -18.94
N ALA A 112 -4.20 14.92 -20.22
CA ALA A 112 -5.06 15.91 -20.87
C ALA A 112 -6.46 15.89 -20.24
N ARG A 113 -7.04 14.70 -20.06
CA ARG A 113 -8.32 14.52 -19.35
C ARG A 113 -8.27 15.09 -17.94
N PHE A 114 -7.19 14.86 -17.20
CA PHE A 114 -7.01 15.41 -15.86
C PHE A 114 -6.98 16.94 -15.87
N VAL A 115 -6.23 17.56 -16.78
CA VAL A 115 -6.16 19.03 -16.92
C VAL A 115 -7.54 19.63 -17.23
N VAL A 116 -8.31 18.99 -18.12
CA VAL A 116 -9.68 19.42 -18.47
C VAL A 116 -10.59 19.32 -17.24
N LEU A 117 -10.57 18.21 -16.50
CA LEU A 117 -11.37 18.01 -15.30
C LEU A 117 -11.06 19.03 -14.20
N GLN A 118 -9.79 19.43 -14.05
CA GLN A 118 -9.40 20.46 -13.09
C GLN A 118 -9.87 21.86 -13.51
N THR A 119 -9.78 22.18 -14.81
CA THR A 119 -10.18 23.50 -15.32
C THR A 119 -11.70 23.67 -15.33
N ARG A 120 -12.45 22.58 -15.58
CA ARG A 120 -13.91 22.60 -15.68
C ARG A 120 -14.52 21.40 -14.92
N PRO A 121 -14.74 21.52 -13.60
CA PRO A 121 -15.32 20.44 -12.80
C PRO A 121 -16.78 20.09 -13.20
N ASN A 122 -17.46 20.98 -13.93
CA ASN A 122 -18.85 20.79 -14.38
C ASN A 122 -18.98 20.05 -15.72
N ALA A 123 -17.89 19.64 -16.36
CA ALA A 123 -17.93 18.86 -17.60
C ALA A 123 -18.44 17.42 -17.29
N ARG A 124 -19.73 17.16 -17.50
CA ARG A 124 -20.37 15.89 -17.10
C ARG A 124 -20.26 14.75 -18.10
N SER A 125 -19.98 15.03 -19.38
CA SER A 125 -19.99 14.00 -20.43
C SER A 125 -18.58 13.58 -20.85
N HIS A 126 -18.34 12.26 -20.87
CA HIS A 126 -17.08 11.66 -21.32
C HIS A 126 -16.68 12.14 -22.73
N ALA A 127 -17.64 12.25 -23.65
CA ALA A 127 -17.40 12.71 -25.02
C ALA A 127 -17.00 14.19 -25.11
N GLN A 128 -17.35 15.00 -24.12
CA GLN A 128 -16.89 16.40 -24.04
C GLN A 128 -15.46 16.46 -23.54
N ILE A 129 -15.11 15.64 -22.54
CA ILE A 129 -13.76 15.57 -21.98
C ILE A 129 -12.76 15.12 -23.06
N GLU A 130 -13.08 14.09 -23.86
CA GLU A 130 -12.20 13.61 -24.93
C GLU A 130 -11.93 14.69 -26.00
N ARG A 131 -12.97 15.38 -26.47
CA ARG A 131 -12.83 16.45 -27.48
C ARG A 131 -11.95 17.59 -27.01
N GLU A 132 -12.08 17.99 -25.75
CA GLU A 132 -11.25 19.06 -25.18
C GLU A 132 -9.83 18.55 -24.88
N ALA A 133 -9.67 17.28 -24.49
CA ALA A 133 -8.37 16.68 -24.23
C ALA A 133 -7.46 16.64 -25.47
N GLU A 134 -8.04 16.52 -26.68
CA GLU A 134 -7.31 16.59 -27.95
C GLU A 134 -6.61 17.94 -28.17
N HIS A 135 -7.15 19.02 -27.61
CA HIS A 135 -6.63 20.38 -27.79
C HIS A 135 -5.61 20.79 -26.71
N VAL A 136 -5.31 19.92 -25.74
CA VAL A 136 -4.36 20.21 -24.66
C VAL A 136 -2.93 19.94 -25.13
N HIS A 137 -2.13 20.99 -25.26
CA HIS A 137 -0.71 20.89 -25.58
C HIS A 137 0.16 20.99 -24.33
N PHE A 138 1.12 20.06 -24.19
CA PHE A 138 2.05 20.04 -23.06
C PHE A 138 3.38 20.72 -23.43
N PRO A 139 3.78 21.79 -22.73
CA PRO A 139 5.05 22.49 -22.98
C PRO A 139 6.24 21.78 -22.30
N PHE A 140 6.20 20.46 -22.17
CA PHE A 140 7.28 19.66 -21.61
C PHE A 140 7.32 18.26 -22.22
N THR A 141 8.52 17.72 -22.34
CA THR A 141 8.76 16.36 -22.87
C THR A 141 9.17 15.36 -21.79
N SER A 142 9.48 15.84 -20.58
CA SER A 142 9.94 15.03 -19.46
C SER A 142 9.27 15.41 -18.15
N VAL A 143 9.07 14.42 -17.28
CA VAL A 143 8.50 14.60 -15.94
C VAL A 143 9.42 14.06 -14.85
N PRO A 144 9.52 14.72 -13.69
CA PRO A 144 10.13 14.15 -12.49
C PRO A 144 9.29 12.99 -11.95
N VAL A 145 9.92 11.85 -11.68
CA VAL A 145 9.24 10.62 -11.23
C VAL A 145 9.69 10.22 -9.82
N TYR A 146 8.73 9.74 -9.03
CA TYR A 146 8.90 9.25 -7.67
C TYR A 146 8.60 7.75 -7.63
N HIS A 147 9.47 6.97 -7.00
CA HIS A 147 9.35 5.52 -6.98
C HIS A 147 8.72 4.94 -5.71
N LYS A 148 8.40 5.79 -4.74
CA LYS A 148 7.88 5.36 -3.44
C LYS A 148 6.95 6.41 -2.85
N ILE A 149 5.77 5.97 -2.46
CA ILE A 149 4.86 6.71 -1.57
C ILE A 149 4.98 6.06 -0.20
N LYS A 150 5.20 6.85 0.85
CA LYS A 150 5.20 6.35 2.23
C LYS A 150 3.96 6.85 2.95
N TYR A 151 3.47 6.10 3.92
CA TYR A 151 2.40 6.50 4.81
C TYR A 151 2.89 6.44 6.24
N ASN A 152 2.57 7.48 6.98
CA ASN A 152 2.87 7.61 8.39
C ASN A 152 1.57 7.55 9.19
N MET A 153 1.69 7.09 10.43
CA MET A 153 0.59 7.04 11.38
C MET A 153 0.33 8.44 11.95
N VAL A 154 -0.93 8.86 11.90
CA VAL A 154 -1.42 10.04 12.62
C VAL A 154 -2.42 9.55 13.66
N ASP A 155 -2.09 9.73 14.93
CA ASP A 155 -2.93 9.30 16.04
C ASP A 155 -4.23 10.13 16.11
N SER A 156 -5.21 9.70 16.91
CA SER A 156 -6.50 10.37 17.11
C SER A 156 -6.36 11.81 17.65
N GLN A 157 -5.23 12.12 18.29
CA GLN A 157 -4.88 13.47 18.76
C GLN A 157 -4.18 14.33 17.69
N GLY A 158 -4.10 13.86 16.43
CA GLY A 158 -3.44 14.57 15.33
C GLY A 158 -1.91 14.55 15.38
N ARG A 159 -1.31 13.82 16.34
CA ARG A 159 0.14 13.68 16.49
C ARG A 159 0.68 12.75 15.42
N LYS A 160 1.65 13.24 14.64
CA LYS A 160 2.27 12.52 13.52
C LYS A 160 3.56 11.87 14.00
N ASP A 161 3.66 10.56 13.89
CA ASP A 161 4.98 9.92 14.01
C ASP A 161 5.69 10.03 12.65
N LEU A 162 6.62 10.98 12.57
CA LEU A 162 7.39 11.23 11.34
C LEU A 162 8.47 10.18 11.09
N SER A 163 8.83 9.40 12.12
CA SER A 163 9.90 8.40 12.10
C SER A 163 9.40 7.04 11.60
N THR A 164 8.19 6.65 11.98
CA THR A 164 7.63 5.34 11.66
C THR A 164 6.83 5.36 10.36
N THR A 165 7.32 4.64 9.35
CA THR A 165 6.55 4.37 8.11
C THR A 165 5.74 3.09 8.31
N ILE A 166 4.41 3.20 8.28
CA ILE A 166 3.49 2.08 8.49
C ILE A 166 3.15 1.32 7.21
N ASP A 167 3.18 2.01 6.08
CA ASP A 167 2.82 1.45 4.78
C ASP A 167 3.60 2.19 3.69
N ALA A 168 3.91 1.49 2.60
CA ALA A 168 4.59 2.09 1.47
C ALA A 168 4.22 1.43 0.16
N VAL A 169 3.94 2.27 -0.83
CA VAL A 169 3.60 1.87 -2.20
C VAL A 169 4.84 2.06 -3.07
N HIS A 170 5.27 0.98 -3.74
CA HIS A 170 6.42 0.98 -4.62
C HIS A 170 5.98 1.06 -6.08
N VAL A 171 6.67 1.92 -6.83
CA VAL A 171 6.39 2.23 -8.22
C VAL A 171 7.72 2.31 -8.96
N LYS A 172 8.32 1.14 -9.21
CA LYS A 172 9.65 1.01 -9.82
C LYS A 172 9.57 0.21 -11.11
N PRO A 173 10.10 0.72 -12.23
CA PRO A 173 10.21 -0.05 -13.45
C PRO A 173 11.29 -1.12 -13.27
N GLN A 174 11.35 -2.05 -14.22
CA GLN A 174 12.40 -3.06 -14.28
C GLN A 174 13.77 -2.38 -14.38
N GLY A 175 14.74 -2.87 -13.59
CA GLY A 175 16.07 -2.28 -13.49
C GLY A 175 17.17 -3.33 -13.51
N LYS A 176 18.41 -2.87 -13.44
CA LYS A 176 19.58 -3.74 -13.22
C LYS A 176 20.20 -3.40 -11.88
N ASP A 177 20.57 -4.43 -11.12
CA ASP A 177 21.38 -4.29 -9.92
C ASP A 177 22.83 -3.89 -10.29
N SER A 178 23.60 -3.44 -9.30
CA SER A 178 25.05 -3.23 -9.35
C SER A 178 25.82 -4.41 -9.96
N ARG A 179 25.29 -5.63 -9.80
CA ARG A 179 25.85 -6.88 -10.35
C ARG A 179 25.30 -7.26 -11.73
N GLY A 180 24.60 -6.35 -12.41
CA GLY A 180 24.01 -6.57 -13.74
C GLY A 180 22.76 -7.46 -13.79
N ARG A 181 22.32 -8.00 -12.64
CA ARG A 181 21.12 -8.84 -12.54
C ARG A 181 19.86 -8.03 -12.80
N THR A 182 18.93 -8.59 -13.56
CA THR A 182 17.64 -7.96 -13.84
C THR A 182 16.72 -8.02 -12.64
N ILE A 183 16.35 -6.87 -12.09
CA ILE A 183 15.36 -6.73 -11.02
C ILE A 183 14.00 -6.47 -11.69
N PRO A 184 12.98 -7.32 -11.47
CA PRO A 184 11.67 -7.10 -12.06
C PRO A 184 11.05 -5.80 -11.57
N GLY A 185 10.24 -5.17 -12.42
CA GLY A 185 9.46 -4.00 -12.04
C GLY A 185 8.48 -4.31 -10.92
N ARG A 186 8.26 -3.35 -10.03
CA ARG A 186 7.32 -3.44 -8.92
C ARG A 186 6.33 -2.29 -8.99
N PHE A 187 5.07 -2.63 -9.23
CA PHE A 187 3.95 -1.70 -9.33
C PHE A 187 2.86 -2.13 -8.36
N ASP A 188 2.89 -1.54 -7.17
CA ASP A 188 1.98 -1.91 -6.08
C ASP A 188 0.54 -1.42 -6.37
N THR A 189 -0.43 -2.15 -5.81
CA THR A 189 -1.87 -1.83 -5.89
C THR A 189 -2.31 -1.02 -4.68
N VAL A 190 -3.27 -0.13 -4.90
CA VAL A 190 -3.72 0.85 -3.92
C VAL A 190 -5.24 1.00 -3.89
N LEU A 191 -5.75 1.46 -2.74
CA LEU A 191 -7.14 1.86 -2.57
C LEU A 191 -7.25 3.37 -2.81
N VAL A 192 -8.06 3.76 -3.78
CA VAL A 192 -8.26 5.16 -4.17
C VAL A 192 -9.67 5.60 -3.80
N ASN A 193 -9.79 6.78 -3.20
CA ASN A 193 -11.07 7.46 -2.99
C ASN A 193 -11.49 8.20 -4.28
N VAL A 194 -12.65 7.82 -4.83
CA VAL A 194 -13.20 8.36 -6.09
C VAL A 194 -14.12 9.57 -5.84
N GLY A 195 -14.40 9.93 -4.58
CA GLY A 195 -15.16 11.14 -4.21
C GLY A 195 -15.98 10.96 -2.95
N ASP A 196 -16.62 9.80 -2.80
CA ASP A 196 -17.60 9.52 -1.75
C ASP A 196 -17.08 8.51 -0.70
N GLY A 197 -15.76 8.32 -0.61
CA GLY A 197 -15.15 7.36 0.30
C GLY A 197 -15.34 7.76 1.77
N GLY A 198 -16.04 6.93 2.53
CA GLY A 198 -16.19 7.07 3.98
C GLY A 198 -14.96 6.61 4.77
N GLU A 199 -15.00 6.72 6.10
CA GLU A 199 -13.94 6.19 6.97
C GLU A 199 -13.94 4.65 7.04
N ARG A 200 -15.10 4.04 6.81
CA ARG A 200 -15.34 2.59 6.85
C ARG A 200 -16.06 2.13 5.60
N GLY A 201 -15.78 0.90 5.20
CA GLY A 201 -16.34 0.28 4.02
C GLY A 201 -15.71 0.74 2.70
N VAL A 202 -16.07 0.02 1.65
CA VAL A 202 -15.51 0.17 0.31
C VAL A 202 -16.33 1.09 -0.60
N GLN A 203 -17.45 1.64 -0.10
CA GLN A 203 -18.27 2.57 -0.87
C GLN A 203 -17.47 3.84 -1.20
N GLY A 204 -17.51 4.27 -2.45
CA GLY A 204 -16.70 5.39 -2.94
C GLY A 204 -15.21 5.08 -3.15
N TYR A 205 -14.76 3.87 -2.81
CA TYR A 205 -13.39 3.43 -3.07
C TYR A 205 -13.29 2.55 -4.31
N ARG A 206 -12.11 2.55 -4.91
CA ARG A 206 -11.79 1.69 -6.06
C ARG A 206 -10.33 1.27 -5.99
N VAL A 207 -10.06 0.02 -6.36
CA VAL A 207 -8.69 -0.48 -6.44
C VAL A 207 -8.05 -0.03 -7.75
N ALA A 208 -6.79 0.39 -7.67
CA ALA A 208 -5.98 0.74 -8.83
C ALA A 208 -4.54 0.22 -8.68
N GLN A 209 -3.88 -0.07 -9.80
CA GLN A 209 -2.44 -0.34 -9.85
C GLN A 209 -1.71 0.95 -10.19
N VAL A 210 -0.74 1.36 -9.38
CA VAL A 210 0.03 2.58 -9.64
C VAL A 210 1.20 2.26 -10.58
N ARG A 211 1.22 2.87 -11.77
CA ARG A 211 2.33 2.70 -12.72
C ARG A 211 3.40 3.76 -12.55
N VAL A 212 3.01 5.00 -12.31
CA VAL A 212 3.94 6.14 -12.26
C VAL A 212 3.44 7.13 -11.24
N VAL A 213 4.34 7.65 -10.41
CA VAL A 213 4.08 8.83 -9.57
C VAL A 213 4.99 9.94 -10.05
N PHE A 214 4.43 11.10 -10.36
CA PHE A 214 5.18 12.20 -10.96
C PHE A 214 4.68 13.55 -10.45
N SER A 215 5.43 14.60 -10.72
CA SER A 215 4.96 15.98 -10.55
C SER A 215 5.06 16.74 -11.87
N ILE A 216 4.19 17.73 -12.05
CA ILE A 216 4.24 18.60 -13.23
C ILE A 216 5.35 19.64 -12.99
N PRO A 217 6.28 19.85 -13.94
CA PRO A 217 7.31 20.88 -13.83
C PRO A 217 6.70 22.26 -13.52
N ARG A 218 7.30 22.99 -12.56
CA ARG A 218 6.76 24.27 -12.05
C ARG A 218 6.51 25.29 -13.17
N HIS A 219 7.42 25.38 -14.13
CA HIS A 219 7.30 26.31 -15.26
C HIS A 219 6.08 26.02 -16.14
N SER A 220 5.82 24.73 -16.41
CA SER A 220 4.69 24.30 -17.22
C SER A 220 3.36 24.34 -16.48
N ARG A 221 3.39 24.26 -15.13
CA ARG A 221 2.19 24.30 -14.30
C ARG A 221 1.40 25.59 -14.49
N ASN A 222 2.07 26.72 -14.54
CA ASN A 222 1.45 28.04 -14.70
C ASN A 222 0.90 28.28 -16.12
N GLN A 223 1.40 27.55 -17.11
CA GLN A 223 0.92 27.64 -18.50
C GLN A 223 -0.27 26.73 -18.76
N LEU A 224 -0.31 25.56 -18.11
CA LEU A 224 -1.36 24.56 -18.34
C LEU A 224 -2.63 24.82 -17.55
N LEU A 225 -2.52 25.42 -16.37
CA LEU A 225 -3.62 25.51 -15.42
C LEU A 225 -3.70 26.92 -14.83
N PRO A 226 -4.91 27.45 -14.58
CA PRO A 226 -5.05 28.74 -13.95
C PRO A 226 -4.40 28.78 -12.56
N PRO A 227 -3.70 29.86 -12.17
CA PRO A 227 -2.88 29.92 -10.95
C PRO A 227 -3.69 29.83 -9.64
N HIS A 228 -5.03 29.97 -9.70
CA HIS A 228 -5.94 29.85 -8.56
C HIS A 228 -6.37 28.40 -8.26
N LEU A 229 -6.10 27.45 -9.16
CA LEU A 229 -6.40 26.03 -8.95
C LEU A 229 -5.28 25.36 -8.13
N GLY A 230 -5.56 25.11 -6.86
CA GLY A 230 -4.66 24.39 -5.95
C GLY A 230 -4.52 22.91 -6.31
N ILE A 231 -3.70 22.60 -7.31
CA ILE A 231 -3.46 21.21 -7.72
C ILE A 231 -2.50 20.54 -6.74
N ALA A 232 -2.74 19.25 -6.46
CA ALA A 232 -1.81 18.44 -5.67
C ALA A 232 -0.41 18.43 -6.30
N GLU A 233 0.63 18.56 -5.47
CA GLU A 233 2.02 18.58 -5.93
C GLU A 233 2.44 17.27 -6.61
N HIS A 234 1.87 16.16 -6.16
CA HIS A 234 2.17 14.82 -6.66
C HIS A 234 0.92 14.19 -7.28
N LEU A 235 1.10 13.67 -8.49
CA LEU A 235 0.08 12.97 -9.27
C LEU A 235 0.52 11.54 -9.50
N ALA A 236 -0.43 10.63 -9.62
CA ALA A 236 -0.21 9.22 -9.91
C ALA A 236 -0.99 8.81 -11.15
N TYR A 237 -0.30 8.17 -12.10
CA TYR A 237 -0.94 7.43 -13.18
C TYR A 237 -1.30 6.04 -12.68
N VAL A 238 -2.58 5.70 -12.78
CA VAL A 238 -3.12 4.46 -12.26
C VAL A 238 -3.93 3.71 -13.32
N GLU A 239 -3.84 2.39 -13.29
CA GLU A 239 -4.71 1.48 -14.04
C GLU A 239 -5.81 0.94 -13.11
N TRP A 240 -7.06 1.03 -13.52
CA TRP A 240 -8.20 0.73 -12.65
C TRP A 240 -8.60 -0.75 -12.67
N PHE A 241 -9.04 -1.23 -11.50
CA PHE A 241 -9.83 -2.46 -11.40
C PHE A 241 -11.33 -2.14 -11.40
N THR A 242 -12.20 -3.13 -11.51
CA THR A 242 -13.66 -2.96 -11.41
C THR A 242 -14.05 -2.39 -10.04
N PRO A 243 -15.15 -1.63 -9.95
CA PRO A 243 -15.67 -1.18 -8.68
C PRO A 243 -16.05 -2.37 -7.78
N PHE A 244 -16.07 -2.13 -6.47
CA PHE A 244 -16.54 -3.11 -5.51
C PHE A 244 -18.04 -3.38 -5.72
N THR A 245 -18.40 -4.66 -5.71
CA THR A 245 -19.80 -5.10 -5.82
C THR A 245 -20.18 -5.81 -4.53
N VAL A 246 -20.69 -7.05 -4.61
CA VAL A 246 -21.10 -7.82 -3.44
C VAL A 246 -19.89 -8.63 -2.95
N PRO A 247 -19.59 -8.61 -1.64
CA PRO A 247 -18.56 -9.47 -1.08
C PRO A 247 -18.96 -10.94 -1.20
N ASN A 248 -17.98 -11.84 -1.28
CA ASN A 248 -18.27 -13.26 -1.27
C ASN A 248 -18.87 -13.66 0.10
N PRO A 249 -19.98 -14.42 0.14
CA PRO A 249 -20.67 -14.75 1.39
C PRO A 249 -19.88 -15.67 2.33
N ILE A 250 -18.93 -16.45 1.82
CA ILE A 250 -18.17 -17.42 2.62
C ILE A 250 -17.00 -16.74 3.35
N HIS A 251 -16.23 -15.94 2.61
CA HIS A 251 -14.97 -15.37 3.11
C HIS A 251 -14.96 -13.85 3.22
N GLY A 252 -16.06 -13.17 2.88
CA GLY A 252 -16.22 -11.70 2.98
C GLY A 252 -15.38 -10.86 2.00
N MET A 253 -14.41 -11.46 1.30
CA MET A 253 -13.55 -10.73 0.35
C MET A 253 -14.30 -10.32 -0.93
N TYR A 254 -13.95 -9.15 -1.45
CA TYR A 254 -14.48 -8.62 -2.70
C TYR A 254 -13.70 -9.14 -3.91
N LYS A 255 -14.44 -9.53 -4.96
CA LYS A 255 -13.86 -9.84 -6.26
C LYS A 255 -13.67 -8.54 -7.06
N VAL A 256 -12.45 -8.33 -7.56
CA VAL A 256 -12.13 -7.23 -8.47
C VAL A 256 -11.42 -7.77 -9.71
N SER A 257 -11.75 -7.23 -10.88
CA SER A 257 -11.15 -7.61 -12.16
C SER A 257 -10.49 -6.40 -12.82
N ARG A 258 -9.54 -6.58 -13.74
CA ARG A 258 -8.96 -5.43 -14.45
C ARG A 258 -10.01 -4.73 -15.31
N SER A 259 -10.15 -3.42 -15.17
CA SER A 259 -11.09 -2.62 -15.97
C SER A 259 -10.51 -2.38 -17.35
N ARG A 260 -11.24 -2.76 -18.40
CA ARG A 260 -10.84 -2.55 -19.79
C ARG A 260 -11.89 -1.71 -20.52
N LEU A 261 -11.45 -0.76 -21.34
CA LEU A 261 -12.27 0.07 -22.21
C LEU A 261 -11.76 -0.14 -23.64
N HIS A 262 -12.63 -0.60 -24.55
CA HIS A 262 -12.28 -0.92 -25.94
C HIS A 262 -11.08 -1.89 -26.11
N GLY A 263 -10.87 -2.80 -25.15
CA GLY A 263 -9.75 -3.76 -25.17
C GLY A 263 -8.51 -3.28 -24.42
N ASP A 264 -8.35 -1.97 -24.26
CA ASP A 264 -7.25 -1.34 -23.54
C ASP A 264 -7.55 -1.18 -22.05
N ARG A 265 -6.50 -1.00 -21.25
CA ARG A 265 -6.65 -0.85 -19.80
C ARG A 265 -7.15 0.55 -19.48
N LEU A 266 -8.21 0.60 -18.67
CA LEU A 266 -8.73 1.88 -18.22
C LEU A 266 -7.72 2.52 -17.26
N ALA A 267 -7.16 3.66 -17.68
CA ALA A 267 -6.18 4.40 -16.90
C ALA A 267 -6.60 5.86 -16.72
N SER A 268 -6.24 6.42 -15.57
CA SER A 268 -6.41 7.85 -15.30
C SER A 268 -5.27 8.40 -14.46
N ILE A 269 -5.18 9.72 -14.40
CA ILE A 269 -4.28 10.42 -13.49
C ILE A 269 -5.10 10.93 -12.31
N ILE A 270 -4.62 10.63 -11.10
CA ILE A 270 -5.24 11.04 -9.85
C ILE A 270 -4.23 11.80 -8.98
N PRO A 271 -4.68 12.71 -8.12
CA PRO A 271 -3.86 13.22 -7.04
C PRO A 271 -3.42 12.10 -6.09
N VAL A 272 -2.16 12.14 -5.61
CA VAL A 272 -1.69 11.17 -4.59
C VAL A 272 -2.50 11.29 -3.29
N THR A 273 -3.08 12.46 -3.01
CA THR A 273 -4.00 12.71 -1.88
C THR A 273 -5.21 11.79 -1.88
N ASN A 274 -5.66 11.31 -3.05
CA ASN A 274 -6.80 10.41 -3.17
C ASN A 274 -6.43 8.96 -2.85
N ILE A 275 -5.14 8.63 -2.76
CA ILE A 275 -4.67 7.29 -2.45
C ILE A 275 -4.65 7.11 -0.93
N ARG A 276 -5.53 6.24 -0.44
CA ARG A 276 -5.72 6.03 1.00
C ARG A 276 -4.68 5.08 1.60
N ARG A 277 -4.35 4.01 0.88
CA ARG A 277 -3.47 2.92 1.36
C ARG A 277 -3.04 1.97 0.24
N SER A 278 -2.03 1.15 0.51
CA SER A 278 -1.77 -0.04 -0.30
C SER A 278 -2.84 -1.12 -0.08
N VAL A 279 -3.06 -1.93 -1.11
CA VAL A 279 -4.02 -3.05 -1.12
C VAL A 279 -3.30 -4.28 -1.60
N HIS A 280 -3.52 -5.40 -0.93
CA HIS A 280 -3.04 -6.71 -1.37
C HIS A 280 -4.15 -7.41 -2.15
N LEU A 281 -3.83 -7.79 -3.39
CA LEU A 281 -4.69 -8.58 -4.26
C LEU A 281 -4.22 -10.03 -4.27
N ILE A 282 -5.13 -10.95 -3.98
CA ILE A 282 -4.92 -12.39 -4.09
C ILE A 282 -5.43 -12.82 -5.47
N PRO A 283 -4.58 -13.37 -6.35
CA PRO A 283 -5.04 -13.86 -7.65
C PRO A 283 -6.04 -15.01 -7.46
N LYS A 284 -7.14 -14.99 -8.21
CA LYS A 284 -8.10 -16.09 -8.18
C LYS A 284 -7.58 -17.21 -9.07
N PHE A 285 -7.07 -18.27 -8.45
CA PHE A 285 -6.66 -19.47 -9.17
C PHE A 285 -7.87 -20.24 -9.69
N GLY A 286 -7.72 -20.85 -10.88
CA GLY A 286 -8.64 -21.86 -11.38
C GLY A 286 -8.41 -23.21 -10.67
N ARG A 287 -8.75 -24.30 -11.35
CA ARG A 287 -8.48 -25.66 -10.81
C ARG A 287 -6.98 -25.94 -10.63
N VAL A 288 -6.14 -25.29 -11.42
CA VAL A 288 -4.68 -25.43 -11.39
C VAL A 288 -4.07 -24.03 -11.33
N ALA A 289 -3.12 -23.83 -10.42
CA ALA A 289 -2.31 -22.62 -10.38
C ALA A 289 -1.29 -22.64 -11.52
N PRO A 290 -1.31 -21.67 -12.45
CA PRO A 290 -0.36 -21.65 -13.56
C PRO A 290 1.06 -21.41 -13.05
N ARG A 291 2.04 -22.17 -13.56
CA ARG A 291 3.43 -22.15 -13.07
C ARG A 291 4.20 -20.91 -13.54
N GLU A 292 3.71 -20.27 -14.59
CA GLU A 292 4.23 -19.02 -15.14
C GLU A 292 3.87 -17.78 -14.30
N TRP A 293 2.99 -17.92 -13.31
CA TRP A 293 2.63 -16.82 -12.42
C TRP A 293 3.74 -16.61 -11.39
N THR A 294 4.36 -15.46 -11.47
CA THR A 294 5.33 -14.97 -10.49
C THR A 294 4.79 -13.71 -9.83
N SER A 295 5.38 -13.30 -8.71
CA SER A 295 4.98 -12.06 -8.01
C SER A 295 5.07 -10.81 -8.90
N SER A 296 5.92 -10.82 -9.94
CA SER A 296 6.06 -9.71 -10.90
C SER A 296 5.11 -9.79 -12.09
N THR A 297 4.67 -10.99 -12.50
CA THR A 297 3.83 -11.18 -13.70
C THR A 297 2.35 -11.33 -13.37
N VAL A 298 2.01 -11.80 -12.17
CA VAL A 298 0.63 -12.20 -11.82
C VAL A 298 -0.38 -11.07 -11.98
N LEU A 299 0.01 -9.83 -11.64
CA LEU A 299 -0.87 -8.68 -11.82
C LEU A 299 -1.20 -8.48 -13.30
N GLU A 300 -0.27 -8.71 -14.22
CA GLU A 300 -0.44 -8.48 -15.66
C GLU A 300 -1.23 -9.60 -16.36
N VAL A 301 -1.07 -10.84 -15.89
CA VAL A 301 -1.62 -12.04 -16.53
C VAL A 301 -2.99 -12.42 -15.97
N CYS A 302 -3.19 -12.27 -14.66
CA CYS A 302 -4.43 -12.67 -14.02
C CYS A 302 -5.52 -11.61 -14.25
N ASN A 303 -6.74 -12.08 -14.55
CA ASN A 303 -7.88 -11.19 -14.80
C ASN A 303 -8.68 -10.87 -13.54
N ASP A 304 -8.77 -11.83 -12.62
CA ASP A 304 -9.65 -11.79 -11.45
C ASP A 304 -8.83 -11.91 -10.16
N PHE A 305 -9.09 -10.99 -9.23
CA PHE A 305 -8.44 -10.93 -7.94
C PHE A 305 -9.45 -10.85 -6.81
N LEU A 306 -9.04 -11.27 -5.63
CA LEU A 306 -9.73 -11.09 -4.37
C LEU A 306 -8.99 -10.04 -3.56
N VAL A 307 -9.71 -9.04 -3.07
CA VAL A 307 -9.15 -8.00 -2.21
C VAL A 307 -8.98 -8.56 -0.81
N ASN A 308 -7.75 -8.55 -0.30
CA ASN A 308 -7.45 -9.09 1.03
C ASN A 308 -7.64 -8.02 2.11
N PRO A 309 -8.65 -8.14 2.99
CA PRO A 309 -8.85 -7.22 4.11
C PRO A 309 -7.97 -7.55 5.33
N PHE A 310 -7.23 -8.67 5.31
CA PHE A 310 -6.52 -9.18 6.48
C PHE A 310 -5.03 -8.82 6.50
N THR A 311 -4.56 -7.92 5.65
CA THR A 311 -3.14 -7.54 5.60
C THR A 311 -2.66 -6.80 6.84
N ASP A 312 -3.52 -5.94 7.38
CA ASP A 312 -3.28 -5.21 8.61
C ASP A 312 -4.62 -4.87 9.29
N ARG A 313 -4.57 -4.55 10.58
CA ARG A 313 -5.80 -4.26 11.36
C ARG A 313 -6.59 -3.08 10.82
N HIS A 314 -5.94 -2.09 10.19
CA HIS A 314 -6.65 -0.97 9.57
C HIS A 314 -7.29 -1.40 8.23
N ALA A 315 -6.71 -2.36 7.49
CA ALA A 315 -7.27 -2.90 6.26
C ALA A 315 -8.60 -3.58 6.54
N TYR A 316 -8.64 -4.32 7.64
CA TYR A 316 -9.83 -5.00 8.12
C TYR A 316 -10.95 -3.99 8.40
N LEU A 317 -10.66 -2.89 9.09
CA LEU A 317 -11.66 -1.85 9.41
C LEU A 317 -12.11 -0.99 8.21
N THR A 318 -11.26 -0.83 7.20
CA THR A 318 -11.57 0.00 6.02
C THR A 318 -12.28 -0.80 4.93
N ILE A 319 -11.91 -2.07 4.74
CA ILE A 319 -12.37 -2.87 3.61
C ILE A 319 -13.60 -3.73 3.96
N LEU A 320 -13.73 -4.19 5.21
CA LEU A 320 -14.92 -4.88 5.71
C LEU A 320 -15.81 -3.90 6.49
#